data_AF-C4Y057-F1
#
_entry.id   AF-C4Y057-F1
#
_cell.length_a   1.000
_cell.length_b   1.000
_cell.length_c   1.000
_cell.angle_alpha   90.00
_cell.angle_beta   90.00
_cell.angle_gamma   90.00
#
_symmetry.space_group_name_H-M   'P 1'
#
loop_
_entity.id
_entity.type
_entity.pdbx_description
1 polymer ?
#
loop_
_entity_poly.entity_id
_entity_poly.type
_entity_poly.pdbx_seq_one_letter_code
_entity_poly.pdbx_strand_id
1 'polypeptide(L)'
;MIWLCRYEMGDFSEQKNRLRKSGINNVYYLVEEGGMADTERIMEMRKSIETSISMVITVSNLFLHRFRRTDDTIDWLLTMSNILKEKYSQKRLIVIKPRTIHSQEEYLHMLQEFREKFDNKEQAYECVHMLPVYQATLAKSNMRTVKEMFILMLMSVKGISLEKAVVIQSHFGTPKKLIDYYSIENRSLSESEKGLLISKLFQSQIGSKKINKAASIALYESWGKL
;
A
#
# COMPACT_ATOMS: atom_id res chain seq x y z
N MET A 1 6.43 1.42 -17.47
CA MET A 1 7.22 0.91 -16.33
C MET A 1 6.83 -0.55 -16.13
N ILE A 2 7.78 -1.48 -16.17
CA ILE A 2 7.53 -2.93 -16.04
C ILE A 2 8.02 -3.37 -14.66
N TRP A 3 7.20 -4.13 -13.95
CA TRP A 3 7.54 -4.68 -12.63
C TRP A 3 7.35 -6.19 -12.64
N LEU A 4 8.41 -6.92 -12.29
CA LEU A 4 8.32 -8.34 -11.94
C LEU A 4 7.81 -8.46 -10.50
N CYS A 5 6.71 -9.18 -10.33
CA CYS A 5 6.10 -9.43 -9.02
C CYS A 5 6.46 -10.84 -8.53
N ARG A 6 6.93 -10.95 -7.27
CA ARG A 6 7.03 -12.22 -6.53
C ARG A 6 5.67 -12.54 -5.93
N TYR A 7 5.18 -13.77 -6.16
CA TYR A 7 3.85 -14.24 -5.79
C TYR A 7 3.71 -14.66 -4.32
N GLU A 8 4.01 -13.77 -3.36
CA GLU A 8 3.52 -13.91 -1.99
C GLU A 8 2.32 -12.98 -1.79
N MET A 9 1.16 -13.51 -1.36
CA MET A 9 -0.13 -12.80 -1.31
C MET A 9 -0.11 -11.44 -0.59
N GLY A 10 0.74 -11.30 0.44
CA GLY A 10 0.93 -10.04 1.16
C GLY A 10 1.69 -8.98 0.35
N ASP A 11 2.70 -9.41 -0.41
CA ASP A 11 3.54 -8.55 -1.25
C ASP A 11 2.77 -8.07 -2.50
N PHE A 12 1.95 -8.93 -3.10
CA PHE A 12 1.12 -8.56 -4.26
C PHE A 12 0.14 -7.42 -3.97
N SER A 13 -0.59 -7.49 -2.85
CA SER A 13 -1.55 -6.46 -2.47
C SER A 13 -0.86 -5.11 -2.16
N GLU A 14 0.29 -5.17 -1.48
CA GLU A 14 1.11 -4.00 -1.18
C GLU A 14 1.66 -3.34 -2.45
N GLN A 15 2.25 -4.13 -3.35
CA GLN A 15 2.79 -3.65 -4.62
C GLN A 15 1.72 -2.99 -5.48
N LYS A 16 0.52 -3.58 -5.55
CA LYS A 16 -0.63 -3.00 -6.24
C LYS A 16 -1.04 -1.66 -5.64
N ASN A 17 -1.08 -1.55 -4.31
CA ASN A 17 -1.42 -0.31 -3.63
C ASN A 17 -0.38 0.79 -3.92
N ARG A 18 0.92 0.44 -3.92
CA ARG A 18 2.00 1.36 -4.28
C ARG A 18 1.90 1.85 -5.73
N LEU A 19 1.53 0.97 -6.67
CA LEU A 19 1.28 1.34 -8.06
C LEU A 19 0.10 2.30 -8.21
N ARG A 20 -1.02 2.05 -7.50
CA ARG A 20 -2.18 2.97 -7.49
C ARG A 20 -1.81 4.35 -6.96
N LYS A 21 -1.03 4.41 -5.88
CA LYS A 21 -0.57 5.66 -5.28
C LYS A 21 0.61 6.31 -6.03
N SER A 22 1.07 5.72 -7.14
CA SER A 22 2.22 6.26 -7.90
C SER A 22 1.88 7.45 -8.80
N GLY A 23 0.59 7.66 -9.12
CA GLY A 23 0.15 8.72 -10.02
C GLY A 23 0.48 8.47 -11.49
N ILE A 24 0.99 7.29 -11.88
CA ILE A 24 1.17 6.93 -13.29
C ILE A 24 -0.19 6.60 -13.92
N ASN A 25 -0.45 7.18 -15.10
CA ASN A 25 -1.69 6.95 -15.84
C ASN A 25 -1.74 5.58 -16.52
N ASN A 26 -0.64 5.16 -17.15
CA ASN A 26 -0.57 3.94 -17.94
C ASN A 26 0.36 2.94 -17.27
N VAL A 27 -0.24 2.01 -16.51
CA VAL A 27 0.49 0.94 -15.82
C VAL A 27 0.19 -0.38 -16.52
N TYR A 28 1.26 -1.05 -16.96
CA TYR A 28 1.21 -2.34 -17.63
C TYR A 28 1.71 -3.43 -16.68
N TYR A 29 0.93 -4.47 -16.49
CA TYR A 29 1.29 -5.67 -15.74
C TYR A 29 1.70 -6.75 -16.74
N LEU A 30 2.98 -7.10 -16.77
CA LEU A 30 3.50 -8.13 -17.67
C LEU A 30 3.60 -9.45 -16.90
N VAL A 31 3.00 -10.51 -17.44
CA VAL A 31 3.07 -11.86 -16.89
C VAL A 31 3.85 -12.72 -17.87
N GLU A 32 5.04 -13.14 -17.45
CA GLU A 32 5.84 -14.10 -18.19
C GLU A 32 5.57 -15.52 -17.65
N GLU A 33 5.39 -16.49 -18.55
CA GLU A 33 5.38 -17.89 -18.18
C GLU A 33 6.82 -18.37 -17.94
N GLY A 34 7.07 -18.99 -16.78
CA GLY A 34 8.37 -19.60 -16.49
C GLY A 34 8.66 -20.75 -17.44
N GLY A 35 9.95 -20.94 -17.76
CA GLY A 35 10.39 -22.08 -18.59
C GLY A 35 10.07 -23.43 -17.94
N MET A 36 10.29 -24.52 -18.69
CA MET A 36 9.88 -25.89 -18.30
C MET A 36 10.36 -26.36 -16.92
N ALA A 37 11.40 -25.75 -16.34
CA ALA A 37 11.92 -26.06 -15.01
C ALA A 37 11.00 -25.61 -13.85
N ASP A 38 10.06 -24.69 -14.07
CA ASP A 38 9.12 -24.20 -13.04
C ASP A 38 7.69 -24.73 -13.21
N THR A 39 7.46 -25.66 -14.15
CA THR A 39 6.12 -26.15 -14.51
C THR A 39 5.35 -26.70 -13.31
N GLU A 40 6.02 -27.44 -12.42
CA GLU A 40 5.39 -28.06 -11.23
C GLU A 40 4.95 -27.01 -10.20
N ARG A 41 5.80 -26.02 -9.89
CA ARG A 41 5.46 -24.88 -9.02
C ARG A 41 4.38 -23.98 -9.62
N ILE A 42 4.45 -23.72 -10.92
CA ILE A 42 3.43 -22.95 -11.63
C ILE A 42 2.08 -23.67 -11.58
N MET A 43 2.07 -25.01 -11.66
CA MET A 43 0.85 -25.81 -11.56
C MET A 43 0.24 -25.75 -10.15
N GLU A 44 1.06 -25.86 -9.11
CA GLU A 44 0.63 -25.67 -7.70
C GLU A 44 0.06 -24.25 -7.46
N MET A 45 0.69 -23.24 -8.05
CA MET A 45 0.31 -21.83 -7.89
C MET A 45 -0.73 -21.34 -8.89
N ARG A 46 -1.17 -22.19 -9.82
CA ARG A 46 -2.05 -21.80 -10.94
C ARG A 46 -3.31 -21.09 -10.49
N LYS A 47 -3.97 -21.61 -9.46
CA LYS A 47 -5.20 -21.03 -8.89
C LYS A 47 -4.95 -19.64 -8.28
N SER A 48 -3.79 -19.45 -7.65
CA SER A 48 -3.35 -18.17 -7.09
C SER A 48 -3.05 -17.14 -8.19
N ILE A 49 -2.38 -17.57 -9.27
CA ILE A 49 -2.09 -16.78 -10.47
C ILE A 49 -3.39 -16.35 -11.16
N GLU A 50 -4.30 -17.29 -11.43
CA GLU A 50 -5.60 -17.01 -12.05
C GLU A 50 -6.41 -16.03 -11.20
N THR A 51 -6.46 -16.22 -9.88
CA THR A 51 -7.13 -15.29 -8.95
C THR A 51 -6.51 -13.89 -9.01
N SER A 52 -5.17 -13.81 -9.02
CA SER A 52 -4.46 -12.54 -9.08
C SER A 52 -4.70 -11.81 -10.41
N ILE A 53 -4.70 -12.54 -11.52
CA ILE A 53 -5.05 -12.02 -12.85
C ILE A 53 -6.48 -11.49 -12.88
N SER A 54 -7.45 -12.27 -12.36
CA SER A 54 -8.84 -11.82 -12.25
C SER A 54 -8.94 -10.55 -11.41
N MET A 55 -8.21 -10.45 -10.29
CA MET A 55 -8.17 -9.23 -9.46
C MET A 55 -7.51 -8.03 -10.16
N VAL A 56 -6.50 -8.26 -11.01
CA VAL A 56 -5.92 -7.21 -11.85
C VAL A 56 -6.98 -6.69 -12.80
N ILE A 57 -7.61 -7.56 -13.61
CA ILE A 57 -8.57 -7.15 -14.64
C ILE A 57 -9.83 -6.51 -14.05
N THR A 58 -10.37 -7.09 -12.98
CA THR A 58 -11.69 -6.67 -12.44
C THR A 58 -11.61 -5.48 -11.48
N VAL A 59 -10.56 -5.41 -10.65
CA VAL A 59 -10.48 -4.42 -9.57
C VAL A 59 -9.53 -3.28 -9.94
N SER A 60 -8.57 -3.51 -10.84
CA SER A 60 -7.46 -2.59 -11.08
C SER A 60 -7.45 -2.12 -12.52
N ASN A 61 -7.42 -0.81 -12.75
CA ASN A 61 -7.37 -0.24 -14.10
C ASN A 61 -5.94 -0.36 -14.68
N LEU A 62 -5.46 -1.59 -14.81
CA LEU A 62 -4.11 -1.95 -15.26
C LEU A 62 -4.21 -2.72 -16.57
N PHE A 63 -3.28 -2.48 -17.48
CA PHE A 63 -3.21 -3.23 -18.74
C PHE A 63 -2.42 -4.52 -18.53
N LEU A 64 -3.07 -5.67 -18.67
CA LEU A 64 -2.43 -6.97 -18.53
C LEU A 64 -1.92 -7.48 -19.89
N HIS A 65 -0.64 -7.81 -19.97
CA HIS A 65 -0.07 -8.56 -21.09
C HIS A 65 0.58 -9.85 -20.59
N ARG A 66 0.34 -10.95 -21.30
CA ARG A 66 0.91 -12.26 -20.98
C ARG A 66 1.83 -12.71 -22.10
N PHE A 67 3.03 -13.13 -21.75
CA PHE A 67 4.05 -13.62 -22.66
C PHE A 67 4.43 -15.05 -22.29
N ARG A 68 4.59 -15.90 -23.31
CA ARG A 68 5.04 -17.28 -23.13
C ARG A 68 6.55 -17.42 -23.23
N ARG A 69 7.18 -16.54 -24.01
CA ARG A 69 8.63 -16.54 -24.26
C ARG A 69 9.19 -15.18 -23.88
N THR A 70 10.40 -15.19 -23.33
CA THR A 70 11.14 -13.97 -23.03
C THR A 70 11.41 -13.14 -24.29
N ASP A 71 11.64 -13.79 -25.43
CA ASP A 71 11.83 -13.12 -26.72
C ASP A 71 10.62 -12.23 -27.08
N ASP A 72 9.40 -12.72 -26.88
CA ASP A 72 8.17 -11.97 -27.15
C ASP A 72 8.06 -10.74 -26.23
N THR A 73 8.50 -10.85 -24.97
CA THR A 73 8.56 -9.73 -24.03
C THR A 73 9.55 -8.67 -24.50
N ILE A 74 10.71 -9.08 -25.00
CA ILE A 74 11.76 -8.17 -25.52
C ILE A 74 11.23 -7.43 -26.75
N ASP A 75 10.61 -8.13 -27.69
CA ASP A 75 10.05 -7.52 -28.90
C ASP A 75 8.93 -6.52 -28.56
N TRP A 76 8.08 -6.87 -27.59
CA TRP A 76 7.06 -5.95 -27.09
C TRP A 76 7.68 -4.70 -26.45
N LEU A 77 8.74 -4.88 -25.67
CA LEU A 77 9.50 -3.81 -25.02
C LEU A 77 10.11 -2.83 -26.03
N LEU A 78 10.71 -3.35 -27.09
CA LEU A 78 11.28 -2.57 -28.20
C LEU A 78 10.19 -1.80 -28.93
N THR A 79 9.09 -2.48 -29.28
CA THR A 79 7.94 -1.87 -29.96
C THR A 79 7.35 -0.74 -29.11
N MET A 80 7.10 -0.99 -27.83
CA MET A 80 6.56 0.01 -26.91
C MET A 80 7.49 1.21 -26.77
N SER A 81 8.80 0.98 -26.71
CA SER A 81 9.80 2.06 -26.64
C SER A 81 9.76 2.95 -27.89
N ASN A 82 9.58 2.35 -29.07
CA ASN A 82 9.46 3.10 -30.33
C ASN A 82 8.16 3.89 -30.40
N ILE A 83 7.02 3.29 -30.02
CA ILE A 83 5.72 3.99 -29.93
C ILE A 83 5.82 5.20 -28.98
N LEU A 84 6.48 5.06 -27.83
CA LEU A 84 6.66 6.16 -26.90
C LEU A 84 7.53 7.27 -27.52
N LYS A 85 8.66 6.93 -28.16
CA LYS A 85 9.50 7.92 -28.84
C LYS A 85 8.70 8.72 -29.88
N GLU A 86 7.92 8.03 -30.71
CA GLU A 86 7.09 8.66 -31.73
C GLU A 86 6.01 9.55 -31.11
N LYS A 87 5.25 9.03 -30.14
CA LYS A 87 4.18 9.75 -29.45
C LYS A 87 4.65 11.04 -28.78
N TYR A 88 5.84 11.01 -28.17
CA TYR A 88 6.38 12.15 -27.42
C TYR A 88 7.30 13.05 -28.27
N SER A 89 7.59 12.70 -29.53
CA SER A 89 8.45 13.50 -30.40
C SER A 89 7.90 14.90 -30.67
N GLN A 90 6.58 15.06 -30.72
CA GLN A 90 5.88 16.32 -31.00
C GLN A 90 5.21 16.93 -29.75
N LYS A 91 5.45 16.38 -28.56
CA LYS A 91 4.85 16.85 -27.31
C LYS A 91 5.84 17.63 -26.46
N ARG A 92 5.37 18.70 -25.82
CA ARG A 92 6.16 19.47 -24.87
C ARG A 92 5.96 18.92 -23.47
N LEU A 93 7.03 18.41 -22.87
CA LEU A 93 6.97 17.83 -21.53
C LEU A 93 7.09 18.93 -20.46
N ILE A 94 6.17 18.95 -19.51
CA ILE A 94 6.25 19.83 -18.35
C ILE A 94 6.54 18.98 -17.12
N VAL A 95 7.68 19.26 -16.47
CA VAL A 95 8.16 18.49 -15.33
C VAL A 95 7.67 19.11 -14.02
N ILE A 96 7.00 18.33 -13.18
CA ILE A 96 6.67 18.74 -11.82
C ILE A 96 7.92 18.79 -10.94
N LYS A 97 8.12 19.91 -10.23
CA LYS A 97 9.23 20.13 -9.29
C LYS A 97 8.70 20.52 -7.91
N PRO A 98 8.35 19.55 -7.07
CA PRO A 98 7.93 19.83 -5.71
C PRO A 98 9.10 20.37 -4.89
N ARG A 99 8.86 21.39 -4.05
CA ARG A 99 9.87 21.95 -3.13
C ARG A 99 10.02 21.11 -1.88
N THR A 100 8.90 20.58 -1.37
CA THR A 100 8.81 19.72 -0.18
C THR A 100 7.75 18.66 -0.45
N ILE A 101 8.01 17.42 -0.02
CA ILE A 101 7.04 16.32 -0.05
C ILE A 101 7.10 15.65 1.32
N HIS A 102 5.98 15.65 2.04
CA HIS A 102 5.87 15.04 3.36
C HIS A 102 5.13 13.70 3.33
N SER A 103 4.41 13.40 2.24
CA SER A 103 3.75 12.12 2.04
C SER A 103 3.53 11.78 0.56
N GLN A 104 3.31 10.49 0.26
CA GLN A 104 2.96 10.03 -1.08
C GLN A 104 1.58 10.58 -1.53
N GLU A 105 0.65 10.77 -0.60
CA GLU A 105 -0.69 11.30 -0.89
C GLU A 105 -0.65 12.79 -1.24
N GLU A 106 0.17 13.57 -0.54
CA GLU A 106 0.41 14.98 -0.87
C GLU A 106 1.03 15.13 -2.27
N TYR A 107 2.00 14.27 -2.61
CA TYR A 107 2.58 14.26 -3.96
C TYR A 107 1.54 13.93 -5.03
N LEU A 108 0.67 12.94 -4.77
CA LEU A 108 -0.41 12.56 -5.68
C LEU A 108 -1.41 13.70 -5.88
N HIS A 109 -1.80 14.39 -4.80
CA HIS A 109 -2.71 15.53 -4.87
C HIS A 109 -2.10 16.69 -5.66
N MET A 110 -0.85 17.06 -5.36
CA MET A 110 -0.12 18.09 -6.11
C MET A 110 -0.03 17.75 -7.60
N LEU A 111 0.22 16.48 -7.93
CA LEU A 111 0.26 16.00 -9.31
C LEU A 111 -1.09 16.13 -10.01
N GLN A 112 -2.19 15.81 -9.32
CA GLN A 112 -3.55 15.94 -9.88
C GLN A 112 -3.89 17.40 -10.17
N GLU A 113 -3.67 18.31 -9.22
CA GLU A 113 -3.88 19.74 -9.44
C GLU A 113 -2.99 20.29 -10.57
N PHE A 114 -1.75 19.80 -10.66
CA PHE A 114 -0.84 20.19 -11.73
C PHE A 114 -1.34 19.73 -13.10
N ARG A 115 -1.84 18.49 -13.19
CA ARG A 115 -2.44 17.98 -14.43
C ARG A 115 -3.69 18.75 -14.81
N GLU A 116 -4.60 19.03 -13.87
CA GLU A 116 -5.80 19.81 -14.17
C GLU A 116 -5.48 21.19 -14.76
N LYS A 117 -4.37 21.81 -14.34
CA LYS A 117 -3.95 23.12 -14.84
C LYS A 117 -3.19 23.08 -16.17
N PHE A 118 -2.46 21.99 -16.45
CA PHE A 118 -1.47 21.96 -17.53
C PHE A 118 -1.63 20.82 -18.54
N ASP A 119 -2.36 19.74 -18.24
CA ASP A 119 -2.78 18.72 -19.23
C ASP A 119 -3.93 19.28 -20.07
N ASN A 120 -3.61 20.23 -20.95
CA ASN A 120 -4.54 20.67 -21.99
C ASN A 120 -4.25 19.90 -23.29
N LYS A 121 -5.25 19.12 -23.76
CA LYS A 121 -5.19 18.37 -25.03
C LYS A 121 -4.96 19.28 -26.24
N GLU A 122 -5.34 20.54 -26.17
CA GLU A 122 -5.22 21.51 -27.26
C GLU A 122 -3.81 22.09 -27.41
N GLN A 123 -3.00 22.08 -26.35
CA GLN A 123 -1.71 22.79 -26.31
C GLN A 123 -0.48 21.85 -26.39
N ALA A 124 -0.69 20.56 -26.64
CA ALA A 124 0.35 19.53 -26.78
C ALA A 124 1.33 19.43 -25.58
N TYR A 125 0.92 19.90 -24.40
CA TYR A 125 1.67 19.73 -23.17
C TYR A 125 1.30 18.42 -22.48
N GLU A 126 2.29 17.75 -21.91
CA GLU A 126 2.05 16.58 -21.07
C GLU A 126 2.85 16.68 -19.77
N CYS A 127 2.14 16.51 -18.65
CA CYS A 127 2.72 16.60 -17.33
C CYS A 127 3.48 15.32 -16.98
N VAL A 128 4.78 15.44 -16.67
CA VAL A 128 5.65 14.31 -16.35
C VAL A 128 6.30 14.46 -14.97
N HIS A 129 6.65 13.31 -14.41
CA HIS A 129 7.35 13.23 -13.14
C HIS A 129 8.84 13.52 -13.32
N MET A 130 9.44 14.15 -12.31
CA MET A 130 10.89 14.14 -12.17
C MET A 130 11.33 12.78 -11.60
N LEU A 131 12.20 12.06 -12.30
CA LEU A 131 12.53 10.67 -11.96
C LEU A 131 13.07 10.47 -10.52
N PRO A 132 14.05 11.26 -10.02
CA PRO A 132 14.53 11.11 -8.64
C PRO A 132 13.44 11.35 -7.59
N VAL A 133 12.58 12.34 -7.82
CA VAL A 133 11.45 12.65 -6.93
C VAL A 133 10.46 11.49 -6.91
N TYR A 134 10.10 10.98 -8.10
CA TYR A 134 9.21 9.83 -8.24
C TYR A 134 9.75 8.59 -7.52
N GLN A 135 11.03 8.28 -7.71
CA GLN A 135 11.68 7.15 -7.03
C GLN A 135 11.70 7.33 -5.52
N ALA A 136 11.98 8.53 -5.01
CA ALA A 136 11.95 8.82 -3.58
C ALA A 136 10.55 8.64 -2.99
N THR A 137 9.49 9.08 -3.69
CA THR A 137 8.09 8.91 -3.25
C THR A 137 7.62 7.46 -3.26
N LEU A 138 8.25 6.60 -4.06
CA LEU A 138 7.93 5.18 -4.15
C LEU A 138 8.87 4.29 -3.34
N ALA A 139 9.96 4.81 -2.79
CA ALA A 139 10.92 4.01 -2.05
C ALA A 139 10.23 3.25 -0.90
N LYS A 140 10.66 1.99 -0.66
CA LYS A 140 10.08 1.08 0.35
C LYS A 140 10.12 1.63 1.79
N SER A 141 10.86 2.71 2.03
CA SER A 141 10.63 3.60 3.17
C SER A 141 9.32 4.35 2.94
N ASN A 142 8.21 3.61 3.03
CA ASN A 142 6.90 4.22 3.25
C ASN A 142 7.12 5.28 4.33
N MET A 143 6.84 6.55 4.01
CA MET A 143 6.71 7.60 5.01
C MET A 143 5.49 7.24 5.86
N ARG A 144 5.65 6.22 6.72
CA ARG A 144 4.57 5.70 7.55
C ARG A 144 4.33 6.74 8.60
N THR A 145 3.10 7.21 8.64
CA THR A 145 2.68 8.07 9.73
C THR A 145 2.78 7.29 11.05
N VAL A 146 2.95 8.02 12.15
CA VAL A 146 2.89 7.42 13.50
C VAL A 146 1.60 6.62 13.70
N LYS A 147 0.51 7.06 13.06
CA LYS A 147 -0.79 6.37 13.07
C LYS A 147 -0.70 4.97 12.44
N GLU A 148 -0.14 4.86 11.23
CA GLU A 148 0.00 3.59 10.52
C GLU A 148 0.94 2.64 11.25
N MET A 149 2.06 3.17 11.76
CA MET A 149 2.99 2.36 12.55
C MET A 149 2.30 1.85 13.82
N PHE A 150 1.51 2.68 14.49
CA PHE A 150 0.77 2.26 15.67
C PHE A 150 -0.26 1.16 15.37
N ILE A 151 -0.99 1.23 14.25
CA ILE A 151 -1.89 0.16 13.82
C ILE A 151 -1.12 -1.16 13.63
N LEU A 152 0.02 -1.14 12.95
CA LEU A 152 0.83 -2.34 12.71
C LEU A 152 1.38 -2.94 14.01
N MET A 153 1.82 -2.09 14.94
CA MET A 153 2.28 -2.55 16.25
C MET A 153 1.13 -3.16 17.07
N LEU A 154 -0.09 -2.58 17.00
CA LEU A 154 -1.28 -3.15 17.65
C LEU A 154 -1.68 -4.51 17.05
N MET A 155 -1.60 -4.66 15.72
CA MET A 155 -1.91 -5.92 15.03
C MET A 155 -0.92 -7.04 15.33
N SER A 156 0.25 -6.72 15.87
CA SER A 156 1.23 -7.72 16.33
C SER A 156 0.76 -8.43 17.61
N VAL A 157 -0.22 -7.86 18.32
CA VAL A 157 -0.81 -8.46 19.53
C VAL A 157 -1.88 -9.48 19.13
N LYS A 158 -1.77 -10.69 19.69
CA LYS A 158 -2.69 -11.80 19.41
C LYS A 158 -4.15 -11.41 19.69
N GLY A 159 -5.02 -11.57 18.70
CA GLY A 159 -6.45 -11.31 18.80
C GLY A 159 -6.88 -9.89 18.41
N ILE A 160 -5.94 -9.02 18.03
CA ILE A 160 -6.22 -7.69 17.47
C ILE A 160 -6.21 -7.77 15.94
N SER A 161 -7.39 -7.70 15.33
CA SER A 161 -7.54 -7.54 13.88
C SER A 161 -7.34 -6.08 13.47
N LEU A 162 -7.19 -5.83 12.16
CA LEU A 162 -7.06 -4.47 11.61
C LEU A 162 -8.17 -3.53 12.10
N GLU A 163 -9.43 -3.98 12.08
CA GLU A 163 -10.56 -3.15 12.49
C GLU A 163 -10.49 -2.77 13.98
N LYS A 164 -10.05 -3.69 14.85
CA LYS A 164 -9.83 -3.41 16.27
C LYS A 164 -8.66 -2.44 16.47
N ALA A 165 -7.56 -2.64 15.74
CA ALA A 165 -6.39 -1.78 15.79
C ALA A 165 -6.72 -0.34 15.36
N VAL A 166 -7.52 -0.18 14.30
CA VAL A 166 -8.01 1.14 13.84
C VAL A 166 -8.86 1.83 14.91
N VAL A 167 -9.73 1.10 15.61
CA VAL A 167 -10.56 1.67 16.69
C VAL A 167 -9.70 2.16 17.86
N ILE A 168 -8.74 1.33 18.31
CA ILE A 168 -7.81 1.70 19.39
C ILE A 168 -6.95 2.90 18.97
N GLN A 169 -6.39 2.85 17.76
CA GLN A 169 -5.55 3.91 17.23
C GLN A 169 -6.34 5.22 17.05
N SER A 170 -7.61 5.16 16.66
CA SER A 170 -8.47 6.35 16.51
C SER A 170 -8.73 7.04 17.85
N HIS A 171 -8.83 6.27 18.94
CA HIS A 171 -9.05 6.81 20.28
C HIS A 171 -7.76 7.40 20.90
N PHE A 172 -6.68 6.62 20.92
CA PHE A 172 -5.43 7.04 21.59
C PHE A 172 -4.52 7.87 20.68
N GLY A 173 -4.62 7.74 19.37
CA GLY A 173 -3.84 8.46 18.37
C GLY A 173 -2.37 8.01 18.26
N THR A 174 -1.70 7.77 19.39
CA THR A 174 -0.27 7.44 19.49
C THR A 174 0.01 6.36 20.54
N PRO A 175 1.11 5.60 20.43
CA PRO A 175 1.47 4.59 21.41
C PRO A 175 1.70 5.17 22.81
N LYS A 176 2.31 6.36 22.90
CA LYS A 176 2.56 7.04 24.19
C LYS A 176 1.28 7.24 24.98
N LYS A 177 0.22 7.75 24.33
CA LYS A 177 -1.08 7.95 24.99
C LYS A 177 -1.71 6.65 25.50
N LEU A 178 -1.49 5.52 24.82
CA LEU A 178 -1.95 4.22 25.30
C LEU A 178 -1.17 3.78 26.56
N ILE A 179 0.15 4.00 26.59
CA ILE A 179 0.99 3.69 27.76
C ILE A 179 0.62 4.60 28.93
N ASP A 180 0.45 5.91 28.68
CA ASP A 180 0.05 6.90 29.68
C ASP A 180 -1.34 6.54 30.28
N TYR A 181 -2.27 6.05 29.46
CA TYR A 181 -3.57 5.58 29.93
C TYR A 181 -3.46 4.43 30.94
N TYR A 182 -2.54 3.47 30.73
CA TYR A 182 -2.33 2.37 31.68
C TYR A 182 -1.53 2.78 32.93
N SER A 183 -0.47 3.55 32.73
CA SER A 183 0.56 3.79 33.75
C SER A 183 0.34 5.06 34.58
N ILE A 184 -0.34 6.07 34.01
CA ILE A 184 -0.60 7.37 34.65
C ILE A 184 -2.06 7.45 35.05
N GLU A 185 -2.99 7.34 34.10
CA GLU A 185 -4.41 7.57 34.36
C GLU A 185 -5.04 6.46 35.22
N ASN A 186 -4.62 5.21 35.01
CA ASN A 186 -5.17 4.04 35.70
C ASN A 186 -4.13 3.36 36.62
N ARG A 187 -3.16 4.13 37.13
CA ARG A 187 -2.04 3.61 37.94
C ARG A 187 -2.49 2.83 39.18
N SER A 188 -3.53 3.31 39.84
CA SER A 188 -4.04 2.80 41.11
C SER A 188 -4.84 1.50 40.99
N LEU A 189 -5.17 1.07 39.77
CA LEU A 189 -5.91 -0.17 39.55
C LEU A 189 -5.01 -1.39 39.67
N SER A 190 -5.60 -2.52 40.05
CA SER A 190 -4.89 -3.80 40.05
C SER A 190 -4.53 -4.24 38.62
N GLU A 191 -3.50 -5.07 38.49
CA GLU A 191 -3.06 -5.62 37.20
C GLU A 191 -4.19 -6.35 36.46
N SER A 192 -5.05 -7.05 37.19
CA SER A 192 -6.22 -7.74 36.63
C SER A 192 -7.27 -6.77 36.10
N GLU A 193 -7.45 -5.60 36.73
CA GLU A 193 -8.41 -4.59 36.28
C GLU A 193 -7.87 -3.81 35.08
N LYS A 194 -6.56 -3.50 35.08
CA LYS A 194 -5.89 -2.87 33.94
C LYS A 194 -6.00 -3.72 32.67
N GLY A 195 -5.87 -5.04 32.79
CA GLY A 195 -6.09 -5.99 31.70
C GLY A 195 -7.49 -5.90 31.05
N LEU A 196 -8.49 -5.39 31.76
CA LEU A 196 -9.87 -5.28 31.27
C LEU A 196 -10.25 -3.89 30.75
N LEU A 197 -9.40 -2.87 30.94
CA LEU A 197 -9.74 -1.47 30.63
C LEU A 197 -10.15 -1.25 29.19
N ILE A 198 -9.40 -1.79 28.22
CA ILE A 198 -9.69 -1.58 26.80
C ILE A 198 -10.98 -2.30 26.39
N SER A 199 -11.23 -3.50 26.93
CA SER A 199 -12.51 -4.17 26.72
C SER A 199 -13.69 -3.37 27.30
N LYS A 200 -13.49 -2.65 28.42
CA LYS A 200 -14.49 -1.79 29.06
C LYS A 200 -14.72 -0.49 28.25
N LEU A 201 -13.64 0.13 27.79
CA LEU A 201 -13.66 1.36 27.02
C LEU A 201 -14.44 1.21 25.70
N PHE A 202 -14.31 0.06 25.05
CA PHE A 202 -14.92 -0.22 23.74
C PHE A 202 -16.10 -1.19 23.80
N GLN A 203 -16.82 -1.28 24.93
CA GLN A 203 -17.99 -2.17 25.08
C GLN A 203 -19.10 -1.88 24.07
N SER A 204 -19.26 -0.61 23.67
CA SER A 204 -20.27 -0.16 22.72
C SER A 204 -19.96 -0.56 21.27
N GLN A 205 -18.76 -1.06 20.97
CA GLN A 205 -18.38 -1.48 19.63
C GLN A 205 -18.97 -2.85 19.30
N ILE A 206 -19.53 -2.99 18.09
CA ILE A 206 -20.25 -4.18 17.63
C ILE A 206 -19.48 -4.85 16.49
N GLY A 207 -19.67 -6.16 16.34
CA GLY A 207 -19.12 -6.94 15.24
C GLY A 207 -17.60 -7.05 15.31
N SER A 208 -16.94 -6.89 14.17
CA SER A 208 -15.48 -7.06 14.02
C SER A 208 -14.65 -6.01 14.78
N LYS A 209 -15.27 -4.89 15.17
CA LYS A 209 -14.68 -3.81 15.99
C LYS A 209 -14.70 -4.11 17.49
N LYS A 210 -15.46 -5.12 17.94
CA LYS A 210 -15.58 -5.45 19.36
C LYS A 210 -14.28 -6.03 19.90
N ILE A 211 -13.79 -5.46 21.01
CA ILE A 211 -12.58 -5.93 21.68
C ILE A 211 -12.99 -6.84 22.84
N ASN A 212 -12.62 -8.11 22.75
CA ASN A 212 -12.91 -9.09 23.79
C ASN A 212 -11.93 -8.94 24.96
N LYS A 213 -12.28 -9.52 26.10
CA LYS A 213 -11.45 -9.49 27.32
C LYS A 213 -10.06 -10.09 27.08
N ALA A 214 -9.98 -11.19 26.33
CA ALA A 214 -8.71 -11.85 26.03
C ALA A 214 -7.75 -10.94 25.24
N ALA A 215 -8.22 -10.23 24.21
CA ALA A 215 -7.39 -9.30 23.46
C ALA A 215 -7.02 -8.07 24.29
N SER A 216 -7.91 -7.60 25.16
CA SER A 216 -7.62 -6.52 26.11
C SER A 216 -6.50 -6.88 27.08
N ILE A 217 -6.50 -8.12 27.59
CA ILE A 217 -5.45 -8.63 28.48
C ILE A 217 -4.13 -8.76 27.72
N ALA A 218 -4.13 -9.37 26.53
CA ALA A 218 -2.92 -9.50 25.70
C ALA A 218 -2.32 -8.14 25.32
N LEU A 219 -3.17 -7.14 25.07
CA LEU A 219 -2.74 -5.77 24.81
C LEU A 219 -2.10 -5.13 26.04
N TYR A 220 -2.69 -5.33 27.22
CA TYR A 220 -2.12 -4.85 28.47
C TYR A 220 -0.77 -5.51 28.77
N GLU A 221 -0.64 -6.82 28.57
CA GLU A 221 0.64 -7.53 28.74
C GLU A 221 1.72 -7.00 27.81
N SER A 222 1.35 -6.59 26.59
CA SER A 222 2.30 -6.11 25.59
C SER A 222 2.69 -4.63 25.78
N TRP A 223 1.78 -3.78 26.27
CA TRP A 223 1.96 -2.32 26.28
C TRP A 223 1.87 -1.66 27.66
N GLY A 224 1.18 -2.29 28.61
CA GLY A 224 0.91 -1.72 29.93
C GLY A 224 1.75 -2.30 31.06
N LYS A 225 2.31 -3.51 30.89
CA LYS A 225 3.19 -4.18 31.87
C LYS A 225 4.66 -3.76 31.72
N LEU A 226 4.90 -2.45 31.77
CA LEU A 226 6.23 -1.83 31.72
C LEU A 226 6.78 -1.54 33.12
#